data_AF-A0A250KVH3-F1
#
_entry.id   AF-A0A250KVH3-F1
#
_cell.length_a   1.000
_cell.length_b   1.000
_cell.length_c   1.000
_cell.angle_alpha   90.00
_cell.angle_beta   90.00
_cell.angle_gamma   90.00
#
_symmetry.space_group_name_H-M   'P 1'
#
loop_
_entity.id
_entity.type
_entity.pdbx_description
1 polymer ?
#
loop_
_entity_poly.entity_id
_entity_poly.type
_entity_poly.pdbx_seq_one_letter_code
_entity_poly.pdbx_strand_id
1 'polypeptide(L)'
;MIYEKFSQITDDRIVASLIGMPKAKFTALVKVFESAALAIDRERVEKGEIKHVKQGGPKGYLDSYEKKLFFVLYYLKTYPTFDVLGFHFGFSGGHAHAHIDRLLPVLGRALTILNVMPERTLTTPEEFSQLIDQYKNIAIDGVEVACVRPQDETEQEKHYSGKKKTYAQIPRNLRL
;
A
#
# COMPACT_ATOMS: atom_id res chain seq x y z
N MET A 1 22.06 -7.48 3.21
CA MET A 1 20.60 -7.31 3.15
C MET A 1 20.29 -5.88 2.68
N ILE A 2 19.21 -5.65 1.93
CA ILE A 2 18.88 -4.32 1.38
C ILE A 2 18.76 -3.22 2.45
N TYR A 3 18.30 -3.57 3.66
CA TYR A 3 18.15 -2.63 4.77
C TYR A 3 19.49 -1.99 5.20
N GLU A 4 20.59 -2.74 5.19
CA GLU A 4 21.90 -2.21 5.60
C GLU A 4 22.41 -1.14 4.63
N LYS A 5 21.99 -1.21 3.35
CA LYS A 5 22.26 -0.13 2.40
C LYS A 5 21.33 1.06 2.68
N PHE A 6 20.06 0.80 2.94
CA PHE A 6 19.07 1.82 3.26
C PHE A 6 19.45 2.65 4.50
N SER A 7 19.94 2.01 5.56
CA SER A 7 20.27 2.69 6.82
C SER A 7 21.32 3.80 6.65
N GLN A 8 22.21 3.64 5.66
CA GLN A 8 23.27 4.60 5.32
C GLN A 8 22.82 5.74 4.40
N ILE A 9 21.63 5.66 3.80
CA ILE A 9 21.11 6.71 2.92
C ILE A 9 20.70 7.92 3.75
N THR A 10 21.20 9.09 3.40
CA THR A 10 20.88 10.38 4.02
C THR A 10 19.97 11.25 3.15
N ASP A 11 19.94 11.00 1.84
CA ASP A 11 19.09 11.72 0.89
C ASP A 11 17.62 11.32 1.06
N ASP A 12 16.81 12.25 1.59
CA ASP A 12 15.39 12.06 1.83
C ASP A 12 14.58 11.78 0.56
N ARG A 13 15.02 12.25 -0.61
CA ARG A 13 14.36 11.94 -1.88
C ARG A 13 14.51 10.45 -2.20
N ILE A 14 15.70 9.90 -2.00
CA ILE A 14 15.97 8.47 -2.21
C ILE A 14 15.20 7.65 -1.19
N VAL A 15 15.24 8.04 0.09
CA VAL A 15 14.46 7.37 1.16
C VAL A 15 12.96 7.35 0.82
N ALA A 16 12.39 8.49 0.45
CA ALA A 16 10.98 8.59 0.09
C ALA A 16 10.63 7.78 -1.17
N SER A 17 11.55 7.65 -2.13
CA SER A 17 11.34 6.79 -3.30
C SER A 17 11.20 5.30 -2.94
N LEU A 18 11.89 4.85 -1.89
CA LEU A 18 11.93 3.45 -1.46
C LEU A 18 10.79 3.10 -0.50
N ILE A 19 10.40 4.00 0.40
CA ILE A 19 9.43 3.72 1.48
C ILE A 19 8.26 4.70 1.58
N GLY A 20 8.18 5.70 0.70
CA GLY A 20 7.08 6.65 0.63
C GLY A 20 7.10 7.79 1.65
N MET A 21 8.18 7.94 2.43
CA MET A 21 8.32 9.02 3.43
C MET A 21 9.79 9.39 3.69
N PRO A 22 10.08 10.61 4.20
CA PRO A 22 11.43 11.00 4.61
C PRO A 22 11.90 10.24 5.86
N LYS A 23 13.22 10.22 6.09
CA LYS A 23 13.88 9.42 7.14
C LYS A 23 13.44 9.83 8.55
N ALA A 24 13.17 11.12 8.77
CA ALA A 24 12.67 11.64 10.03
C ALA A 24 11.29 11.05 10.40
N LYS A 25 10.35 11.01 9.45
CA LYS A 25 9.02 10.41 9.65
C LYS A 25 9.10 8.91 9.88
N PHE A 26 9.97 8.22 9.13
CA PHE A 26 10.24 6.80 9.34
C PHE A 26 10.71 6.53 10.77
N THR A 27 11.71 7.27 11.25
CA THR A 27 12.27 7.12 12.61
C THR A 27 11.23 7.38 13.70
N ALA A 28 10.34 8.36 13.50
CA ALA A 28 9.23 8.60 14.42
C ALA A 28 8.21 7.45 14.42
N LEU A 29 7.87 6.93 13.24
CA LEU A 29 6.90 5.84 13.08
C LEU A 29 7.40 4.53 13.70
N VAL A 30 8.72 4.25 13.68
CA VAL A 30 9.31 3.06 14.32
C VAL A 30 8.88 2.93 15.78
N LYS A 31 8.89 4.02 16.55
CA LYS A 31 8.55 4.00 17.99
C LYS A 31 7.10 3.55 18.23
N VAL A 32 6.18 4.04 17.41
CA VAL A 32 4.75 3.69 17.52
C VAL A 32 4.51 2.29 16.99
N PHE A 33 5.22 1.91 15.91
CA PHE A 33 5.17 0.57 15.33
C PHE A 33 5.65 -0.50 16.32
N GLU A 34 6.75 -0.25 17.02
CA GLU A 34 7.25 -1.11 18.10
C GLU A 34 6.20 -1.27 19.21
N SER A 35 5.65 -0.16 19.70
CA SER A 35 4.61 -0.17 20.74
C SER A 35 3.38 -0.97 20.31
N ALA A 36 2.92 -0.79 19.06
CA ALA A 36 1.81 -1.53 18.48
C ALA A 36 2.11 -3.04 18.36
N ALA A 37 3.33 -3.38 17.94
CA ALA A 37 3.76 -4.77 17.80
C ALA A 37 3.78 -5.50 19.15
N LEU A 38 4.33 -4.84 20.18
CA LEU A 38 4.38 -5.37 21.54
C LEU A 38 2.98 -5.52 22.13
N ALA A 39 2.08 -4.57 21.88
CA ALA A 39 0.69 -4.67 22.32
C ALA A 39 -0.03 -5.86 21.66
N ILE A 40 0.13 -6.05 20.35
CA ILE A 40 -0.44 -7.20 19.64
C ILE A 40 0.12 -8.51 20.19
N ASP A 41 1.43 -8.62 20.38
CA ASP A 41 2.01 -9.86 20.92
C ASP A 41 1.54 -10.14 22.36
N ARG A 42 1.30 -9.10 23.20
CA ARG A 42 0.68 -9.27 24.53
C ARG A 42 -0.76 -9.81 24.44
N GLU A 43 -1.59 -9.23 23.59
CA GLU A 43 -2.98 -9.71 23.38
C GLU A 43 -3.02 -11.17 22.92
N ARG A 44 -2.06 -11.57 22.08
CA ARG A 44 -1.95 -12.96 21.61
C ARG A 44 -1.54 -13.92 22.72
N VAL A 45 -0.75 -13.46 23.69
CA VAL A 45 -0.45 -14.24 24.92
C VAL A 45 -1.70 -14.39 25.76
N GLU A 46 -2.44 -13.31 26.00
CA GLU A 46 -3.68 -13.32 26.80
C GLU A 46 -4.75 -14.24 26.19
N LYS A 47 -4.83 -14.29 24.85
CA LYS A 47 -5.72 -15.21 24.11
C LYS A 47 -5.22 -16.65 24.05
N GLY A 48 -4.01 -16.93 24.53
CA GLY A 48 -3.40 -18.27 24.47
C GLY A 48 -2.94 -18.70 23.07
N GLU A 49 -2.89 -17.80 22.08
CA GLU A 49 -2.38 -18.09 20.73
C GLU A 49 -0.87 -18.35 20.74
N ILE A 50 -0.15 -17.71 21.66
CA ILE A 50 1.27 -17.92 21.90
C ILE A 50 1.55 -18.01 23.40
N LYS A 51 2.55 -18.80 23.80
CA LYS A 51 2.87 -19.02 25.23
C LYS A 51 3.50 -17.80 25.91
N HIS A 52 4.29 -17.03 25.18
CA HIS A 52 4.96 -15.82 25.66
C HIS A 52 5.38 -14.96 24.46
N VAL A 53 5.61 -13.66 24.71
CA VAL A 53 6.26 -12.78 23.73
C VAL A 53 7.69 -13.27 23.56
N LYS A 54 8.08 -13.60 22.32
CA LYS A 54 9.37 -14.23 22.02
C LYS A 54 10.52 -13.25 22.36
N GLN A 55 11.25 -13.52 23.44
CA GLN A 55 12.36 -12.67 23.93
C GLN A 55 13.76 -13.24 23.61
N GLY A 56 13.85 -14.40 22.94
CA GLY A 56 15.12 -15.06 22.64
C GLY A 56 15.07 -15.99 21.43
N GLY A 57 16.23 -16.56 21.09
CA GLY A 57 16.45 -17.43 19.93
C GLY A 57 17.31 -16.78 18.85
N PRO A 58 17.67 -17.52 17.78
CA PRO A 58 18.43 -16.97 16.67
C PRO A 58 17.71 -15.76 16.08
N LYS A 59 18.44 -14.64 15.99
CA LYS A 59 17.93 -13.44 15.34
C LYS A 59 17.71 -13.76 13.86
N GLY A 60 16.45 -13.81 13.43
CA GLY A 60 16.11 -13.86 12.01
C GLY A 60 16.50 -12.57 11.29
N TYR A 61 16.40 -12.51 9.97
CA TYR A 61 16.86 -11.33 9.22
C TYR A 61 16.07 -10.03 9.56
N LEU A 62 14.82 -10.12 10.04
CA LEU A 62 14.06 -8.98 10.60
C LEU A 62 14.19 -8.89 12.13
N ASP A 63 15.41 -8.66 12.61
CA ASP A 63 15.76 -8.68 14.05
C ASP A 63 15.42 -7.39 14.82
N SER A 64 14.99 -6.34 14.14
CA SER A 64 14.68 -5.02 14.71
C SER A 64 13.35 -4.48 14.19
N TYR A 65 12.73 -3.55 14.91
CA TYR A 65 11.46 -2.94 14.49
C TYR A 65 11.65 -2.01 13.29
N GLU A 66 12.80 -1.38 13.16
CA GLU A 66 13.21 -0.60 11.99
C GLU A 66 13.24 -1.48 10.74
N LYS A 67 13.89 -2.66 10.79
CA LYS A 67 13.91 -3.61 9.67
C LYS A 67 12.51 -4.10 9.32
N LYS A 68 11.69 -4.42 10.32
CA LYS A 68 10.29 -4.85 10.11
C LYS A 68 9.45 -3.77 9.46
N LEU A 69 9.53 -2.53 9.95
CA LEU A 69 8.80 -1.41 9.38
C LEU A 69 9.28 -1.11 7.96
N PHE A 70 10.60 -1.06 7.75
CA PHE A 70 11.19 -0.88 6.42
C PHE A 70 10.70 -1.95 5.44
N PHE A 71 10.68 -3.22 5.85
CA PHE A 71 10.19 -4.34 5.04
C PHE A 71 8.76 -4.13 4.54
N VAL A 72 7.83 -3.77 5.43
CA VAL A 72 6.43 -3.53 5.06
C VAL A 72 6.28 -2.30 4.17
N LEU A 73 6.92 -1.18 4.52
CA LEU A 73 6.83 0.05 3.74
C LEU A 73 7.45 -0.12 2.34
N TYR A 74 8.56 -0.84 2.24
CA TYR A 74 9.19 -1.17 0.95
C TYR A 74 8.24 -1.98 0.07
N TYR A 75 7.59 -3.01 0.63
CA TYR A 75 6.57 -3.78 -0.08
C TYR A 75 5.39 -2.90 -0.53
N LEU A 76 4.84 -2.06 0.33
CA LEU A 76 3.73 -1.17 -0.04
C LEU A 76 4.11 -0.14 -1.10
N LYS A 77 5.34 0.38 -1.06
CA LYS A 77 5.80 1.44 -1.98
C LYS A 77 6.20 0.93 -3.36
N THR A 78 6.83 -0.25 -3.42
CA THR A 78 7.41 -0.80 -4.65
C THR A 78 6.62 -2.00 -5.20
N TYR A 79 5.74 -2.57 -4.39
CA TYR A 79 4.89 -3.73 -4.69
C TYR A 79 5.61 -4.86 -5.48
N PRO A 80 6.78 -5.32 -5.01
CA PRO A 80 7.54 -6.37 -5.69
C PRO A 80 6.83 -7.71 -5.49
N THR A 81 7.08 -8.66 -6.40
CA THR A 81 6.68 -10.06 -6.18
C THR A 81 7.33 -10.60 -4.90
N PHE A 82 6.70 -11.57 -4.24
CA PHE A 82 7.22 -12.10 -2.99
C PHE A 82 8.61 -12.76 -3.14
N ASP A 83 8.92 -13.33 -4.29
CA ASP A 83 10.26 -13.88 -4.56
C ASP A 83 11.33 -12.79 -4.66
N VAL A 84 11.02 -11.66 -5.30
CA VAL A 84 11.92 -10.49 -5.36
C VAL A 84 12.06 -9.85 -3.98
N LEU A 85 10.94 -9.75 -3.24
CA LEU A 85 10.97 -9.27 -1.86
C LEU A 85 11.83 -10.19 -0.98
N GLY A 86 11.63 -11.50 -1.09
CA GLY A 86 12.42 -12.50 -0.37
C GLY A 86 13.91 -12.39 -0.72
N PHE A 87 14.25 -12.29 -2.01
CA PHE A 87 15.62 -12.12 -2.48
C PHE A 87 16.32 -10.91 -1.84
N HIS A 88 15.67 -9.74 -1.78
CA HIS A 88 16.27 -8.54 -1.20
C HIS A 88 16.53 -8.64 0.31
N PHE A 89 15.74 -9.44 1.02
CA PHE A 89 15.79 -9.58 2.48
C PHE A 89 16.40 -10.89 2.97
N GLY A 90 16.74 -11.83 2.07
CA GLY A 90 17.34 -13.12 2.43
C GLY A 90 16.32 -14.19 2.85
N PHE A 91 15.09 -14.11 2.33
CA PHE A 91 14.00 -15.06 2.57
C PHE A 91 13.64 -15.85 1.32
N SER A 92 12.89 -16.95 1.48
CA SER A 92 12.06 -17.46 0.39
C SER A 92 10.80 -16.58 0.22
N GLY A 93 10.16 -16.63 -0.95
CA GLY A 93 8.93 -15.88 -1.20
C GLY A 93 7.80 -16.19 -0.21
N GLY A 94 7.64 -17.46 0.19
CA GLY A 94 6.66 -17.85 1.21
C GLY A 94 6.91 -17.21 2.58
N HIS A 95 8.17 -17.07 3.00
CA HIS A 95 8.50 -16.36 4.25
C HIS A 95 8.26 -14.85 4.11
N ALA A 96 8.55 -14.27 2.94
CA ALA A 96 8.25 -12.87 2.69
C ALA A 96 6.75 -12.58 2.79
N HIS A 97 5.91 -13.43 2.18
CA HIS A 97 4.45 -13.35 2.31
C HIS A 97 4.01 -13.45 3.77
N ALA A 98 4.46 -14.47 4.51
CA ALA A 98 4.11 -14.65 5.92
C ALA A 98 4.53 -13.44 6.79
N HIS A 99 5.68 -12.81 6.49
CA HIS A 99 6.09 -11.59 7.17
C HIS A 99 5.18 -10.40 6.85
N ILE A 100 4.76 -10.22 5.60
CA ILE A 100 3.83 -9.15 5.21
C ILE A 100 2.48 -9.34 5.91
N ASP A 101 1.93 -10.54 5.86
CA ASP A 101 0.66 -10.89 6.52
C ASP A 101 0.69 -10.60 8.02
N ARG A 102 1.82 -10.91 8.69
CA ARG A 102 1.99 -10.63 10.12
C ARG A 102 2.19 -9.13 10.44
N LEU A 103 2.92 -8.40 9.59
CA LEU A 103 3.37 -7.04 9.91
C LEU A 103 2.43 -5.94 9.40
N LEU A 104 1.59 -6.21 8.40
CA LEU A 104 0.57 -5.26 7.94
C LEU A 104 -0.42 -4.86 9.04
N PRO A 105 -0.98 -5.79 9.84
CA PRO A 105 -1.85 -5.42 10.97
C PRO A 105 -1.15 -4.56 12.03
N VAL A 106 0.16 -4.79 12.24
CA VAL A 106 0.98 -3.97 13.15
C VAL A 106 1.08 -2.54 12.63
N LEU A 107 1.37 -2.37 11.34
CA LEU A 107 1.41 -1.06 10.70
C LEU A 107 0.04 -0.38 10.77
N GLY A 108 -1.03 -1.10 10.46
CA GLY A 108 -2.41 -0.60 10.57
C GLY A 108 -2.70 -0.05 11.97
N ARG A 109 -2.41 -0.83 13.02
CA ARG A 109 -2.59 -0.38 14.40
C ARG A 109 -1.75 0.84 14.74
N ALA A 110 -0.50 0.91 14.30
CA ALA A 110 0.36 2.08 14.53
C ALA A 110 -0.21 3.35 13.88
N LEU A 111 -0.73 3.24 12.66
CA LEU A 111 -1.37 4.36 11.95
C LEU A 111 -2.71 4.76 12.60
N THR A 112 -3.47 3.81 13.14
CA THR A 112 -4.67 4.08 13.94
C THR A 112 -4.34 4.83 15.22
N ILE A 113 -3.31 4.42 15.96
CA ILE A 113 -2.85 5.11 17.19
C ILE A 113 -2.48 6.56 16.88
N LEU A 114 -1.87 6.80 15.72
CA LEU A 114 -1.50 8.13 15.25
C LEU A 114 -2.68 8.93 14.66
N ASN A 115 -3.87 8.34 14.52
CA ASN A 115 -5.02 8.93 13.85
C ASN A 115 -4.72 9.40 12.41
N VAL A 116 -3.92 8.62 11.67
CA VAL A 116 -3.52 8.90 10.28
C VAL A 116 -3.88 7.75 9.31
N MET A 117 -4.73 6.82 9.76
CA MET A 117 -5.20 5.76 8.88
C MET A 117 -6.13 6.35 7.81
N PRO A 118 -5.92 6.09 6.51
CA PRO A 118 -6.83 6.55 5.48
C PRO A 118 -8.23 5.95 5.65
N GLU A 119 -9.25 6.80 5.55
CA GLU A 119 -10.64 6.38 5.45
C GLU A 119 -10.84 5.56 4.17
N ARG A 120 -11.33 4.32 4.28
CA ARG A 120 -11.48 3.40 3.14
C ARG A 120 -12.91 3.26 2.65
N THR A 121 -13.90 3.53 3.50
CA THR A 121 -15.31 3.36 3.16
C THR A 121 -16.04 4.64 3.53
N LEU A 122 -16.62 5.27 2.53
CA LEU A 122 -17.55 6.37 2.70
C LEU A 122 -18.91 5.84 2.28
N THR A 123 -19.91 6.06 3.13
CA THR A 123 -21.22 5.41 2.98
C THR A 123 -22.17 6.31 2.21
N THR A 124 -21.95 7.62 2.27
CA THR A 124 -22.80 8.62 1.66
C THR A 124 -22.02 9.62 0.78
N PRO A 125 -22.64 10.17 -0.28
CA PRO A 125 -22.04 11.26 -1.06
C PRO A 125 -21.67 12.48 -0.22
N GLU A 126 -22.45 12.79 0.82
CA GLU A 126 -22.22 13.91 1.73
C GLU A 126 -20.94 13.73 2.55
N GLU A 127 -20.71 12.53 3.09
CA GLU A 127 -19.46 12.16 3.78
C GLU A 127 -18.25 12.33 2.85
N PHE A 128 -18.39 11.91 1.59
CA PHE A 128 -17.32 12.07 0.60
C PHE A 128 -17.04 13.54 0.26
N SER A 129 -18.07 14.36 0.11
CA SER A 129 -17.89 15.80 -0.13
C SER A 129 -17.14 16.46 1.02
N GLN A 130 -17.52 16.19 2.26
CA GLN A 130 -16.85 16.74 3.45
C GLN A 130 -15.39 16.27 3.55
N LEU A 131 -15.11 15.00 3.23
CA LEU A 131 -13.74 14.47 3.19
C LEU A 131 -12.91 15.08 2.06
N ILE A 132 -13.52 15.47 0.95
CA ILE A 132 -12.84 16.10 -0.17
C ILE A 132 -12.51 17.55 0.14
N ASP A 133 -13.40 18.26 0.83
CA ASP A 133 -13.26 19.69 1.13
C ASP A 133 -12.04 20.02 2.02
N GLN A 134 -11.53 19.06 2.80
CA GLN A 134 -10.27 19.23 3.54
C GLN A 134 -9.02 19.27 2.64
N TYR A 135 -9.12 18.84 1.38
CA TYR A 135 -7.99 18.81 0.46
C TYR A 135 -8.07 19.95 -0.56
N LYS A 136 -7.10 20.87 -0.50
CA LYS A 136 -7.03 22.03 -1.41
C LYS A 136 -6.80 21.65 -2.88
N ASN A 137 -6.01 20.61 -3.11
CA ASN A 137 -5.63 20.16 -4.46
C ASN A 137 -5.92 18.66 -4.57
N ILE A 138 -6.76 18.30 -5.54
CA ILE A 138 -7.16 16.91 -5.77
C ILE A 138 -6.73 16.52 -7.17
N ALA A 139 -5.97 15.43 -7.27
CA ALA A 139 -5.62 14.80 -8.53
C ALA A 139 -6.45 13.52 -8.66
N ILE A 140 -7.31 13.46 -9.67
CA ILE A 140 -8.08 12.26 -9.99
C ILE A 140 -7.37 11.59 -11.16
N ASP A 141 -6.75 10.44 -10.89
CA ASP A 141 -6.19 9.60 -11.95
C ASP A 141 -7.28 8.68 -12.49
N GLY A 142 -7.78 9.01 -13.67
CA GLY A 142 -8.85 8.28 -14.33
C GLY A 142 -8.30 7.32 -15.37
N VAL A 143 -8.58 6.02 -15.22
CA VAL A 143 -8.32 5.03 -16.27
C VAL A 143 -9.62 4.81 -17.05
N GLU A 144 -9.58 4.97 -18.37
CA GLU A 144 -10.71 4.60 -19.23
C GLU A 144 -10.92 3.07 -19.15
N VAL A 145 -12.10 2.64 -18.71
CA VAL A 145 -12.50 1.23 -18.71
C VAL A 145 -13.48 1.00 -19.85
N ALA A 146 -13.32 -0.09 -20.59
CA ALA A 146 -14.28 -0.50 -21.61
C ALA A 146 -15.64 -0.78 -20.95
N CYS A 147 -16.67 -0.04 -21.34
CA CYS A 147 -18.04 -0.28 -20.93
C CYS A 147 -18.83 -0.95 -22.06
N VAL A 148 -19.90 -1.68 -21.71
CA VAL A 148 -20.83 -2.23 -22.71
C VAL A 148 -21.48 -1.07 -23.46
N ARG A 149 -21.47 -1.13 -24.79
CA ARG A 149 -22.11 -0.12 -25.63
C ARG A 149 -23.63 -0.15 -25.40
N PRO A 150 -24.27 0.96 -24.96
CA PRO A 150 -25.73 1.05 -24.92
C PRO A 150 -26.32 0.75 -26.29
N GLN A 151 -27.50 0.14 -26.39
CA GLN A 151 -28.13 -0.10 -27.70
C GLN A 151 -28.81 1.14 -28.27
N ASP A 152 -29.31 2.01 -27.39
CA ASP A 152 -29.92 3.29 -27.77
C ASP A 152 -28.88 4.25 -28.36
N GLU A 153 -29.17 4.81 -29.54
CA GLU A 153 -28.25 5.66 -30.29
C GLU A 153 -27.95 6.99 -29.56
N THR A 154 -28.94 7.56 -28.88
CA THR A 154 -28.76 8.83 -28.15
C THR A 154 -27.87 8.64 -26.92
N GLU A 155 -28.00 7.51 -26.24
CA GLU A 155 -27.12 7.15 -25.12
C GLU A 155 -25.71 6.77 -25.60
N GLN A 156 -25.58 6.14 -26.77
CA GLN A 156 -24.27 5.90 -27.38
C GLN A 156 -23.51 7.20 -27.67
N GLU A 157 -24.19 8.21 -28.21
CA GLU A 157 -23.58 9.52 -28.49
C GLU A 157 -23.12 10.22 -27.21
N LYS A 158 -23.95 10.20 -26.14
CA LYS A 158 -23.59 10.79 -24.84
C LYS A 158 -22.34 10.17 -24.23
N HIS A 159 -22.14 8.86 -24.41
CA HIS A 159 -21.01 8.13 -23.85
C HIS A 159 -19.75 8.18 -24.72
N TYR A 160 -19.86 8.70 -25.95
CA TYR A 160 -18.77 8.68 -26.92
C TYR A 160 -17.83 9.87 -26.75
N SER A 161 -16.63 9.64 -26.20
CA SER A 161 -15.64 10.71 -25.96
C SER A 161 -14.98 11.28 -27.22
N GLY A 162 -15.23 10.71 -28.39
CA GLY A 162 -14.61 11.12 -29.66
C GLY A 162 -13.14 10.73 -29.85
N LYS A 163 -12.45 10.33 -28.78
CA LYS A 163 -11.00 10.08 -28.79
C LYS A 163 -10.60 8.71 -29.35
N LYS A 164 -11.43 7.68 -29.13
CA LYS A 164 -11.12 6.30 -29.54
C LYS A 164 -12.21 5.73 -30.43
N LYS A 165 -11.79 5.12 -31.54
CA LYS A 165 -12.65 4.42 -32.50
C LYS A 165 -12.23 2.97 -32.53
N THR A 166 -13.11 2.07 -32.10
CA THR A 166 -12.86 0.61 -32.11
C THR A 166 -13.21 -0.04 -33.45
N TYR A 167 -13.79 0.72 -34.38
CA TYR A 167 -14.12 0.29 -35.74
C TYR A 167 -13.35 1.12 -36.77
N ALA A 168 -12.93 0.47 -37.85
CA ALA A 168 -12.43 1.17 -39.03
C ALA A 168 -13.57 2.02 -39.60
N GLN A 169 -13.34 3.32 -39.78
CA GLN A 169 -14.25 4.14 -40.58
C GLN A 169 -14.12 3.70 -42.03
N ILE A 170 -14.91 2.70 -42.43
CA ILE A 170 -15.12 2.43 -43.85
C ILE A 170 -15.80 3.69 -44.39
N PRO A 171 -15.18 4.40 -45.37
CA PRO A 171 -15.77 5.58 -45.98
C PRO A 171 -17.21 5.27 -46.42
N ARG A 172 -18.14 6.20 -46.26
CA ARG A 172 -19.57 5.99 -46.62
C ARG A 172 -19.75 5.50 -48.06
N ASN A 173 -18.81 5.83 -48.92
CA ASN A 173 -18.65 5.43 -50.32
C ASN A 173 -18.13 4.00 -50.55
N LEU A 174 -17.89 3.20 -49.50
CA LEU A 174 -17.44 1.80 -49.56
C LEU A 174 -18.37 0.82 -48.82
N ARG A 175 -19.57 1.23 -48.42
CA ARG A 175 -20.58 0.30 -47.92
C ARG A 175 -21.33 -0.30 -49.12
N LEU A 176 -21.16 -1.61 -49.34
CA LEU A 176 -21.95 -2.42 -50.28
C LEU A 176 -23.43 -2.41 -49.89
#